data_AF-A0A516P0S3-F1
#
_entry.id   AF-A0A516P0S3-F1
#
_cell.length_a   1.000
_cell.length_b   1.000
_cell.length_c   1.000
_cell.angle_alpha   90.00
_cell.angle_beta   90.00
_cell.angle_gamma   90.00
#
_symmetry.space_group_name_H-M   'P 1'
#
loop_
_entity.id
_entity.type
_entity.pdbx_description
1 polymer ?
#
loop_
_entity_poly.entity_id
_entity_poly.type
_entity_poly.pdbx_seq_one_letter_code
_entity_poly.pdbx_strand_id
1 'polypeptide(L)'
;MKKIIISTLLALLFWACKEKTKFSYSVTVSAPEEYPVEVHEGWLMDDQKKFICAMPKAGAEGGGWEYDGSKAGQGGSRIPYHLNLTYVAYAEKKFYTVDADLPTDKILEEFNKGFDVEADHKVDGEYPLVHDTYNTFTIGAAPGGVIVIWLSAGHHRVEICRLQAKEVFVDVNDFYQNADDENQQQFFDSWFKIAVPEATQEEIKEQGIPFGLWDNYRERFKYRFVLQPYDDKDKFTFQSVGYFNGEANLFYLPNLNKNDYTLVGIPNIAKLSFTQYNTDIEFNDQEMLSVFKELQSKHPNKPMDILVVPTFMYKDFKLSVKCEDEIIPLTKYKVKGVWGG
;
A
#
# COMPACT_ATOMS: atom_id res chain seq x y z
N MET A 1 -4.98 53.77 -26.39
CA MET A 1 -4.38 52.45 -26.71
C MET A 1 -3.68 51.89 -25.48
N LYS A 2 -4.39 51.19 -24.58
CA LYS A 2 -3.81 50.46 -23.44
C LYS A 2 -4.83 49.40 -23.03
N LYS A 3 -4.70 48.17 -23.53
CA LYS A 3 -5.41 46.98 -23.02
C LYS A 3 -4.99 45.66 -23.71
N ILE A 4 -3.70 45.42 -23.96
CA ILE A 4 -3.24 44.10 -24.45
C ILE A 4 -1.80 43.82 -23.95
N ILE A 5 -1.58 43.67 -22.63
CA ILE A 5 -0.28 43.15 -22.11
C ILE A 5 -0.48 42.17 -20.92
N ILE A 6 -1.65 42.09 -20.28
CA ILE A 6 -1.83 41.29 -19.05
C ILE A 6 -2.15 39.80 -19.33
N SER A 7 -2.62 39.44 -20.53
CA SER A 7 -2.99 38.05 -20.86
C SER A 7 -1.81 37.16 -21.22
N THR A 8 -0.71 37.70 -21.72
CA THR A 8 0.46 36.91 -22.16
C THR A 8 1.41 36.56 -21.02
N LEU A 9 1.46 37.35 -19.93
CA LEU A 9 2.31 37.05 -18.79
C LEU A 9 1.78 35.88 -17.93
N LEU A 10 0.46 35.71 -17.85
CA LEU A 10 -0.14 34.58 -17.12
C LEU A 10 0.07 33.24 -17.84
N ALA A 11 0.03 33.24 -19.18
CA ALA A 11 0.32 32.05 -19.99
C ALA A 11 1.81 31.66 -19.95
N LEU A 12 2.72 32.63 -19.82
CA LEU A 12 4.15 32.37 -19.67
C LEU A 12 4.52 31.82 -18.28
N LEU A 13 3.79 32.17 -17.22
CA LEU A 13 3.97 31.58 -15.88
C LEU A 13 3.51 30.12 -15.80
N PHE A 14 2.51 29.71 -16.59
CA PHE A 14 2.11 28.29 -16.71
C PHE A 14 3.08 27.46 -17.57
N TRP A 15 3.89 28.09 -18.42
CA TRP A 15 4.85 27.37 -19.27
C TRP A 15 6.28 27.37 -18.71
N ALA A 16 6.62 28.34 -17.86
CA ALA A 16 7.96 28.52 -17.29
C ALA A 16 8.24 27.71 -16.01
N CYS A 17 7.29 26.89 -15.53
CA CYS A 17 7.49 26.04 -14.34
C CYS A 17 7.09 24.57 -14.55
N LYS A 18 7.26 24.04 -15.77
CA LYS A 18 7.55 22.61 -15.94
C LYS A 18 9.06 22.45 -16.04
N GLU A 19 9.78 22.76 -14.96
CA GLU A 19 11.06 22.07 -14.79
C GLU A 19 10.74 20.57 -14.85
N LYS A 20 11.39 19.86 -15.74
CA LYS A 20 11.25 18.42 -15.89
C LYS A 20 11.91 17.78 -14.68
N THR A 21 11.20 17.77 -13.54
CA THR A 21 11.64 17.07 -12.35
C THR A 21 11.80 15.61 -12.73
N LYS A 22 13.06 15.15 -12.77
CA LYS A 22 13.38 13.74 -12.96
C LYS A 22 13.36 13.10 -11.59
N PHE A 23 12.35 12.28 -11.31
CA PHE A 23 12.28 11.51 -10.07
C PHE A 23 12.98 10.18 -10.30
N SER A 24 14.02 9.89 -9.52
CA SER A 24 14.68 8.59 -9.59
C SER A 24 13.91 7.58 -8.76
N TYR A 25 13.36 6.54 -9.38
CA TYR A 25 12.62 5.51 -8.66
C TYR A 25 12.96 4.10 -9.15
N SER A 26 12.85 3.11 -8.27
CA SER A 26 12.92 1.69 -8.61
C SER A 26 11.54 1.20 -9.08
N VAL A 27 11.50 0.17 -9.93
CA VAL A 27 10.25 -0.50 -10.30
C VAL A 27 10.25 -1.90 -9.73
N THR A 28 9.17 -2.23 -9.04
CA THR A 28 9.02 -3.51 -8.35
C THR A 28 7.65 -4.12 -8.62
N VAL A 29 7.57 -5.44 -8.44
CA VAL A 29 6.32 -6.19 -8.50
C VAL A 29 6.13 -6.86 -7.14
N SER A 30 4.92 -6.82 -6.60
CA SER A 30 4.59 -7.49 -5.35
C SER A 30 3.27 -8.25 -5.47
N ALA A 31 3.05 -9.16 -4.54
CA ALA A 31 1.81 -9.91 -4.41
C ALA A 31 1.60 -10.29 -2.94
N PRO A 32 0.35 -10.60 -2.55
CA PRO A 32 0.06 -11.16 -1.24
C PRO A 32 0.88 -12.44 -1.01
N GLU A 33 1.35 -12.66 0.21
CA GLU A 33 2.19 -13.83 0.55
C GLU A 33 1.45 -15.14 0.27
N GLU A 34 0.14 -15.14 0.49
CA GLU A 34 -0.76 -16.26 0.28
C GLU A 34 -1.02 -16.52 -1.21
N TYR A 35 -0.84 -15.52 -2.08
CA TYR A 35 -1.19 -15.57 -3.50
C TYR A 35 -0.03 -15.14 -4.39
N PRO A 36 1.09 -15.89 -4.38
CA PRO A 36 2.29 -15.51 -5.11
C PRO A 36 2.07 -15.54 -6.62
N VAL A 37 2.79 -14.65 -7.29
CA VAL A 37 2.80 -14.49 -8.75
C VAL A 37 4.22 -14.56 -9.27
N GLU A 38 4.40 -14.78 -10.58
CA GLU A 38 5.71 -14.62 -11.20
C GLU A 38 5.61 -13.92 -12.55
N VAL A 39 6.46 -12.93 -12.75
CA VAL A 39 6.51 -12.16 -13.99
C VAL A 39 6.95 -13.06 -15.14
N HIS A 40 6.22 -13.03 -16.24
CA HIS A 40 6.67 -13.55 -17.52
C HIS A 40 7.45 -12.48 -18.27
N GLU A 41 6.82 -11.33 -18.51
CA GLU A 41 7.42 -10.14 -19.10
C GLU A 41 6.63 -8.88 -18.74
N GLY A 42 7.27 -7.71 -18.83
CA GLY A 42 6.59 -6.44 -18.68
C GLY A 42 7.49 -5.25 -18.98
N TRP A 43 6.87 -4.08 -19.20
CA TRP A 43 7.58 -2.83 -19.43
C TRP A 43 6.74 -1.61 -19.07
N LEU A 44 7.43 -0.50 -18.83
CA LEU A 44 6.84 0.83 -18.71
C LEU A 44 7.21 1.71 -19.90
N MET A 45 6.27 2.52 -20.36
CA MET A 45 6.51 3.59 -21.32
C MET A 45 6.09 4.95 -20.76
N ASP A 46 6.69 6.02 -21.27
CA ASP A 46 6.24 7.40 -21.03
C ASP A 46 5.21 7.86 -22.07
N ASP A 47 4.74 9.10 -21.89
CA ASP A 47 3.73 9.79 -22.71
C ASP A 47 4.13 9.96 -24.18
N GLN A 48 5.42 9.84 -24.51
CA GLN A 48 5.93 9.83 -25.88
C GLN A 48 6.07 8.41 -26.45
N LYS A 49 5.53 7.41 -25.75
CA LYS A 49 5.65 5.98 -26.07
C LYS A 49 7.09 5.50 -26.14
N LYS A 50 8.00 6.18 -25.43
CA LYS A 50 9.38 5.72 -25.30
C LYS A 50 9.45 4.78 -24.10
N PHE A 51 10.26 3.74 -24.26
CA PHE A 51 10.55 2.78 -23.22
C PHE A 51 11.23 3.44 -22.02
N ILE A 52 10.76 3.14 -20.81
CA ILE A 52 11.36 3.57 -19.54
C ILE A 52 12.22 2.43 -18.98
N CYS A 53 11.61 1.28 -18.72
CA CYS A 53 12.27 0.11 -18.16
C CYS A 53 11.50 -1.17 -18.49
N ALA A 54 12.20 -2.30 -18.37
CA ALA A 54 11.60 -3.63 -18.41
C ALA A 54 11.43 -4.16 -16.99
N MET A 55 10.47 -5.07 -16.86
CA MET A 55 10.23 -5.94 -15.72
C MET A 55 10.45 -7.37 -16.20
N PRO A 56 11.69 -7.87 -16.15
CA PRO A 56 11.97 -9.25 -16.55
C PRO A 56 11.45 -10.22 -15.49
N LYS A 57 11.34 -11.49 -15.87
CA LYS A 57 11.19 -12.61 -14.94
C LYS A 57 12.33 -12.61 -13.91
N ALA A 58 11.97 -12.60 -12.62
CA ALA A 58 12.92 -12.52 -11.51
C ALA A 58 12.65 -13.54 -10.38
N GLY A 59 11.78 -14.53 -10.61
CA GLY A 59 11.32 -15.49 -9.62
C GLY A 59 9.91 -15.17 -9.09
N ALA A 60 9.40 -16.05 -8.22
CA ALA A 60 8.11 -15.87 -7.59
C ALA A 60 8.13 -14.71 -6.59
N GLU A 61 7.18 -13.78 -6.75
CA GLU A 61 6.92 -12.69 -5.82
C GLU A 61 5.77 -13.10 -4.89
N GLY A 62 6.10 -13.21 -3.60
CA GLY A 62 5.18 -13.50 -2.51
C GLY A 62 5.63 -12.83 -1.21
N GLY A 63 6.31 -11.69 -1.32
CA GLY A 63 6.90 -10.98 -0.17
C GLY A 63 5.88 -10.23 0.69
N GLY A 64 4.59 -10.26 0.34
CA GLY A 64 3.49 -9.62 1.06
C GLY A 64 2.96 -8.35 0.36
N TRP A 65 1.66 -8.14 0.50
CA TRP A 65 0.92 -7.08 -0.20
C TRP A 65 1.31 -5.67 0.26
N GLU A 66 1.70 -5.54 1.53
CA GLU A 66 2.12 -4.31 2.20
C GLU A 66 3.56 -3.90 1.88
N TYR A 67 4.30 -4.75 1.17
CA TYR A 67 5.71 -4.52 0.84
C TYR A 67 5.90 -4.26 -0.65
N ASP A 68 7.02 -3.62 -0.97
CA ASP A 68 7.35 -3.26 -2.35
C ASP A 68 7.80 -4.46 -3.19
N GLY A 69 8.01 -5.64 -2.60
CA GLY A 69 8.52 -6.81 -3.31
C GLY A 69 10.00 -6.70 -3.69
N SER A 70 10.49 -7.66 -4.46
CA SER A 70 11.90 -7.66 -4.87
C SER A 70 12.18 -6.59 -5.92
N LYS A 71 13.39 -6.03 -5.90
CA LYS A 71 13.86 -5.13 -6.97
C LYS A 71 14.15 -5.96 -8.24
N ALA A 72 13.11 -6.21 -9.02
CA ALA A 72 13.17 -6.98 -10.25
C ALA A 72 13.41 -6.10 -11.51
N GLY A 73 13.08 -4.80 -11.46
CA GLY A 73 13.16 -3.89 -12.61
C GLY A 73 14.34 -2.92 -12.62
N GLN A 74 14.65 -2.37 -13.80
CA GLN A 74 15.50 -1.18 -13.91
C GLN A 74 14.74 0.06 -13.43
N GLY A 75 15.42 0.94 -12.70
CA GLY A 75 14.82 2.19 -12.23
C GLY A 75 14.45 3.15 -13.37
N GLY A 76 13.48 4.02 -13.12
CA GLY A 76 13.03 5.07 -14.05
C GLY A 76 13.40 6.47 -13.56
N SER A 77 13.41 7.41 -14.50
CA SER A 77 13.56 8.85 -14.20
C SER A 77 12.47 9.74 -14.83
N ARG A 78 11.51 9.12 -15.50
CA ARG A 78 10.44 9.76 -16.28
C ARG A 78 9.11 9.29 -15.74
N ILE A 79 8.06 10.09 -15.85
CA ILE A 79 6.73 9.68 -15.37
C ILE A 79 6.19 8.53 -16.25
N PRO A 80 5.86 7.36 -15.68
CA PRO A 80 5.19 6.29 -16.41
C PRO A 80 3.81 6.71 -16.89
N TYR A 81 3.54 6.46 -18.17
CA TYR A 81 2.25 6.67 -18.82
C TYR A 81 1.54 5.35 -19.13
N HIS A 82 2.27 4.27 -19.40
CA HIS A 82 1.67 3.02 -19.81
C HIS A 82 2.39 1.84 -19.18
N LEU A 83 1.61 0.87 -18.70
CA LEU A 83 2.07 -0.39 -18.13
C LEU A 83 1.60 -1.54 -19.02
N ASN A 84 2.56 -2.38 -19.42
CA ASN A 84 2.29 -3.73 -19.87
C ASN A 84 2.98 -4.72 -18.92
N LEU A 85 2.24 -5.72 -18.44
CA LEU A 85 2.77 -6.77 -17.57
C LEU A 85 1.98 -8.06 -17.77
N THR A 86 2.68 -9.14 -18.12
CA THR A 86 2.20 -10.51 -18.16
C THR A 86 2.83 -11.31 -17.03
N TYR A 87 2.01 -12.06 -16.29
CA TYR A 87 2.45 -12.84 -15.12
C TYR A 87 1.60 -14.10 -14.94
N VAL A 88 2.16 -15.10 -14.26
CA VAL A 88 1.43 -16.27 -13.77
C VAL A 88 0.94 -16.01 -12.35
N ALA A 89 -0.32 -16.38 -12.06
CA ALA A 89 -0.87 -16.45 -10.71
C ALA A 89 -1.01 -17.92 -10.31
N TYR A 90 -0.14 -18.38 -9.40
CA TYR A 90 -0.02 -19.81 -9.10
C TYR A 90 -1.25 -20.39 -8.41
N ALA A 91 -1.86 -19.64 -7.48
CA ALA A 91 -3.10 -20.03 -6.81
C ALA A 91 -4.26 -20.26 -7.79
N GLU A 92 -4.32 -19.45 -8.84
CA GLU A 92 -5.39 -19.49 -9.85
C GLU A 92 -5.09 -20.44 -11.02
N LYS A 93 -3.83 -20.87 -11.17
CA LYS A 93 -3.35 -21.67 -12.31
C LYS A 93 -3.61 -20.99 -13.66
N LYS A 94 -3.31 -19.69 -13.73
CA LYS A 94 -3.62 -18.82 -14.87
C LYS A 94 -2.50 -17.84 -15.15
N PHE A 95 -2.42 -17.42 -16.41
CA PHE A 95 -1.67 -16.22 -16.78
C PHE A 95 -2.61 -15.04 -16.95
N TYR A 96 -2.12 -13.87 -16.59
CA TYR A 96 -2.82 -12.60 -16.70
C TYR A 96 -1.94 -11.59 -17.42
N THR A 97 -2.56 -10.69 -18.20
CA THR A 97 -1.89 -9.52 -18.78
C THR A 97 -2.67 -8.26 -18.45
N VAL A 98 -1.98 -7.25 -17.91
CA VAL A 98 -2.45 -5.87 -17.88
C VAL A 98 -1.74 -5.09 -18.98
N ASP A 99 -2.51 -4.37 -19.79
CA ASP A 99 -2.05 -3.45 -20.83
C ASP A 99 -2.94 -2.21 -20.71
N ALA A 100 -2.41 -1.17 -20.05
CA ALA A 100 -3.22 -0.03 -19.63
C ALA A 100 -2.40 1.26 -19.45
N ASP A 101 -3.06 2.37 -19.77
CA ASP A 101 -2.57 3.70 -19.45
C ASP A 101 -2.71 4.01 -17.96
N LEU A 102 -1.74 4.75 -17.43
CA LEU A 102 -1.60 5.18 -16.05
C LEU A 102 -2.00 6.65 -15.89
N PRO A 103 -2.52 7.06 -14.72
CA PRO A 103 -2.87 8.45 -14.46
C PRO A 103 -1.61 9.29 -14.21
N THR A 104 -0.93 9.71 -15.28
CA THR A 104 0.34 10.47 -15.23
C THR A 104 0.27 11.71 -14.34
N ASP A 105 -0.87 12.41 -14.36
CA ASP A 105 -1.06 13.63 -13.58
C ASP A 105 -1.05 13.33 -12.08
N LYS A 106 -1.70 12.23 -11.65
CA LYS A 106 -1.70 11.81 -10.26
C LYS A 106 -0.32 11.32 -9.81
N ILE A 107 0.39 10.57 -10.68
CA ILE A 107 1.76 10.13 -10.39
C ILE A 107 2.67 11.35 -10.17
N LEU A 108 2.60 12.33 -11.07
CA LEU A 108 3.37 13.56 -10.97
C LEU A 108 2.97 14.39 -9.74
N GLU A 109 1.68 14.48 -9.43
CA GLU A 109 1.18 15.17 -8.25
C GLU A 109 1.75 14.56 -6.96
N GLU A 110 1.66 13.24 -6.78
CA GLU A 110 2.17 12.59 -5.57
C GLU A 110 3.70 12.68 -5.46
N PHE A 111 4.45 12.55 -6.57
CA PHE A 111 5.91 12.80 -6.55
C PHE A 111 6.27 14.23 -6.15
N ASN A 112 5.53 15.24 -6.60
CA ASN A 112 5.79 16.63 -6.20
C ASN A 112 5.32 16.92 -4.77
N LYS A 113 4.23 16.28 -4.33
CA LYS A 113 3.64 16.46 -3.01
C LYS A 113 4.51 15.86 -1.91
N GLY A 114 5.14 14.71 -2.17
CA GLY A 114 6.06 14.05 -1.25
C GLY A 114 5.50 13.84 0.15
N PHE A 115 6.39 13.79 1.14
CA PHE A 115 6.06 13.65 2.55
C PHE A 115 7.19 14.24 3.42
N ASP A 116 6.92 14.42 4.71
CA ASP A 116 7.93 14.91 5.66
C ASP A 116 8.47 13.74 6.51
N VAL A 117 9.78 13.71 6.71
CA VAL A 117 10.49 12.74 7.56
C VAL A 117 11.35 13.46 8.59
N GLU A 118 11.66 12.81 9.71
CA GLU A 118 12.68 13.31 10.64
C GLU A 118 14.06 13.29 9.98
N ALA A 119 14.82 14.38 10.14
CA ALA A 119 16.18 14.47 9.64
C ALA A 119 17.14 13.52 10.39
N ASP A 120 18.26 13.16 9.74
CA ASP A 120 19.28 12.27 10.30
C ASP A 120 20.10 12.87 11.46
N HIS A 121 19.94 14.17 11.76
CA HIS A 121 20.69 14.86 12.79
C HIS A 121 19.83 15.85 13.56
N LYS A 122 20.21 16.08 14.82
CA LYS A 122 19.51 17.02 15.68
C LYS A 122 19.91 18.46 15.40
N VAL A 123 18.93 19.35 15.45
CA VAL A 123 19.09 20.80 15.51
C VAL A 123 18.40 21.26 16.79
N ASP A 124 19.12 21.96 17.67
CA ASP A 124 18.63 22.41 18.98
C ASP A 124 18.03 21.29 19.86
N GLY A 125 18.55 20.06 19.74
CA GLY A 125 18.15 18.91 20.56
C GLY A 125 17.02 18.06 19.99
N GLU A 126 16.39 18.51 18.90
CA GLU A 126 15.26 17.85 18.22
C GLU A 126 15.63 17.43 16.79
N TYR A 127 14.93 16.43 16.25
CA TYR A 127 15.05 16.07 14.84
C TYR A 127 14.04 16.90 14.03
N PRO A 128 14.47 17.88 13.24
CA PRO A 128 13.54 18.67 12.43
C PRO A 128 12.90 17.79 11.35
N LEU A 129 11.68 18.13 10.96
CA LEU A 129 11.05 17.54 9.79
C LEU A 129 11.63 18.14 8.51
N VAL A 130 12.04 17.26 7.59
CA VAL A 130 12.54 17.61 6.26
C VAL A 130 11.68 16.95 5.19
N HIS A 131 11.56 17.62 4.06
CA HIS A 131 10.75 17.16 2.94
C HIS A 131 11.50 16.10 2.12
N ASP A 132 10.83 15.01 1.78
CA ASP A 132 11.31 13.93 0.91
C ASP A 132 10.20 13.47 -0.05
N THR A 133 10.53 12.59 -1.00
CA THR A 133 9.57 12.06 -1.97
C THR A 133 9.79 10.57 -2.26
N TYR A 134 8.82 9.99 -2.97
CA TYR A 134 8.80 8.59 -3.32
C TYR A 134 9.98 8.21 -4.22
N ASN A 135 10.49 6.99 -4.05
CA ASN A 135 11.62 6.45 -4.79
C ASN A 135 11.38 5.01 -5.29
N THR A 136 10.15 4.52 -5.17
CA THR A 136 9.74 3.20 -5.63
C THR A 136 8.35 3.27 -6.26
N PHE A 137 8.20 2.60 -7.40
CA PHE A 137 6.96 2.43 -8.14
C PHE A 137 6.62 0.93 -8.11
N THR A 138 5.62 0.57 -7.33
CA THR A 138 5.27 -0.81 -7.02
C THR A 138 4.01 -1.22 -7.78
N ILE A 139 4.07 -2.36 -8.47
CA ILE A 139 2.93 -2.99 -9.14
C ILE A 139 2.51 -4.21 -8.32
N GLY A 140 1.41 -4.11 -7.60
CA GLY A 140 0.84 -5.24 -6.86
C GLY A 140 -0.11 -6.04 -7.71
N ALA A 141 0.10 -7.34 -7.81
CA ALA A 141 -0.83 -8.28 -8.41
C ALA A 141 -1.53 -9.10 -7.33
N ALA A 142 -2.86 -9.08 -7.35
CA ALA A 142 -3.72 -9.82 -6.44
C ALA A 142 -4.70 -10.72 -7.22
N PRO A 143 -5.29 -11.73 -6.56
CA PRO A 143 -6.23 -12.65 -7.16
C PRO A 143 -7.35 -12.01 -7.98
N GLY A 144 -7.68 -12.66 -9.10
CA GLY A 144 -8.72 -12.22 -10.03
C GLY A 144 -8.24 -11.16 -11.03
N GLY A 145 -6.92 -11.07 -11.26
CA GLY A 145 -6.31 -10.08 -12.14
C GLY A 145 -6.38 -8.65 -11.59
N VAL A 146 -6.47 -8.48 -10.26
CA VAL A 146 -6.45 -7.16 -9.63
C VAL A 146 -5.03 -6.62 -9.66
N ILE A 147 -4.84 -5.43 -10.22
CA ILE A 147 -3.56 -4.73 -10.21
C ILE A 147 -3.71 -3.43 -9.43
N VAL A 148 -2.87 -3.17 -8.45
CA VAL A 148 -2.82 -1.89 -7.74
C VAL A 148 -1.41 -1.30 -7.86
N ILE A 149 -1.35 -0.01 -8.16
CA ILE A 149 -0.09 0.71 -8.33
C ILE A 149 0.11 1.63 -7.13
N TRP A 150 1.30 1.61 -6.55
CA TRP A 150 1.69 2.54 -5.50
C TRP A 150 2.98 3.29 -5.83
N LEU A 151 3.11 4.46 -5.23
CA LEU A 151 4.40 5.08 -4.98
C LEU A 151 4.77 4.88 -3.51
N SER A 152 6.04 4.56 -3.27
CA SER A 152 6.54 4.28 -1.93
C SER A 152 7.96 4.81 -1.70
N ALA A 153 8.24 5.09 -0.43
CA ALA A 153 9.57 5.32 0.13
C ALA A 153 9.52 5.20 1.65
N GLY A 154 10.36 4.34 2.22
CA GLY A 154 10.35 4.07 3.66
C GLY A 154 9.00 3.56 4.14
N HIS A 155 8.39 4.26 5.10
CA HIS A 155 7.06 3.94 5.64
C HIS A 155 5.94 4.81 5.05
N HIS A 156 6.16 5.43 3.90
CA HIS A 156 5.16 6.17 3.14
C HIS A 156 4.81 5.40 1.88
N ARG A 157 3.53 5.06 1.71
CA ARG A 157 3.04 4.35 0.52
C ARG A 157 1.63 4.82 0.17
N VAL A 158 1.44 5.29 -1.06
CA VAL A 158 0.18 5.87 -1.55
C VAL A 158 -0.32 5.14 -2.79
N GLU A 159 -1.61 4.83 -2.83
CA GLU A 159 -2.24 4.20 -3.99
C GLU A 159 -2.39 5.22 -5.12
N ILE A 160 -1.85 4.90 -6.30
CA ILE A 160 -2.02 5.67 -7.53
C ILE A 160 -3.29 5.24 -8.26
N CYS A 161 -3.44 3.96 -8.57
CA CYS A 161 -4.62 3.46 -9.27
C CYS A 161 -4.79 1.96 -9.13
N ARG A 162 -5.99 1.49 -9.46
CA ARG A 162 -6.32 0.08 -9.65
C ARG A 162 -6.65 -0.18 -11.11
N LEU A 163 -6.04 -1.22 -11.67
CA LEU A 163 -6.21 -1.69 -13.04
C LEU A 163 -6.72 -3.13 -13.02
N GLN A 164 -7.21 -3.63 -14.16
CA GLN A 164 -7.70 -5.00 -14.32
C GLN A 164 -6.89 -5.71 -15.39
N ALA A 165 -6.20 -6.78 -15.00
CA ALA A 165 -5.58 -7.70 -15.92
C ALA A 165 -6.63 -8.66 -16.51
N LYS A 166 -6.36 -9.15 -17.71
CA LYS A 166 -7.18 -10.13 -18.42
C LYS A 166 -6.46 -11.46 -18.47
N GLU A 167 -7.21 -12.55 -18.34
CA GLU A 167 -6.67 -13.89 -18.51
C GLU A 167 -6.11 -14.04 -19.93
N VAL A 168 -4.93 -14.64 -20.04
CA VAL A 168 -4.25 -14.95 -21.29
C VAL A 168 -3.69 -16.38 -21.23
N PHE A 169 -3.34 -16.91 -22.39
CA PHE A 169 -2.60 -18.16 -22.48
C PHE A 169 -1.12 -17.87 -22.76
N VAL A 170 -0.23 -18.48 -21.98
CA VAL A 170 1.22 -18.51 -22.22
C VAL A 170 1.63 -19.98 -22.17
N ASP A 171 2.28 -20.45 -23.23
CA ASP A 171 2.78 -21.82 -23.27
C ASP A 171 3.86 -21.98 -22.19
N VAL A 172 3.80 -23.09 -21.45
CA VAL A 172 4.78 -23.41 -20.42
C VAL A 172 6.23 -23.32 -20.91
N ASN A 173 6.49 -23.69 -22.16
CA ASN A 173 7.81 -23.65 -22.78
C ASN A 173 8.25 -22.22 -23.16
N ASP A 174 7.30 -21.30 -23.30
CA ASP A 174 7.59 -19.87 -23.46
C ASP A 174 7.85 -19.20 -22.10
N PHE A 175 7.28 -19.73 -21.01
CA PHE A 175 7.44 -19.17 -19.67
C PHE A 175 8.76 -19.54 -18.98
N TYR A 176 9.24 -20.78 -19.12
CA TYR A 176 10.50 -21.21 -18.50
C TYR A 176 11.16 -22.37 -19.24
N GLN A 177 12.40 -22.67 -18.83
CA GLN A 177 13.10 -23.87 -19.29
C GLN A 177 12.45 -25.11 -18.68
N ASN A 178 11.52 -25.70 -19.43
CA ASN A 178 10.77 -26.88 -19.06
C ASN A 178 11.59 -28.17 -19.21
N ALA A 179 12.59 -28.36 -18.34
CA ALA A 179 13.51 -29.50 -18.41
C ALA A 179 12.82 -30.86 -18.17
N ASP A 180 11.73 -30.86 -17.42
CA ASP A 180 10.96 -32.07 -17.06
C ASP A 180 9.85 -32.40 -18.06
N ASP A 181 9.75 -31.65 -19.17
CA ASP A 181 8.72 -31.80 -20.21
C ASP A 181 7.29 -31.80 -19.62
N GLU A 182 7.07 -30.97 -18.59
CA GLU A 182 5.75 -30.82 -17.97
C GLU A 182 4.79 -30.23 -18.99
N ASN A 183 3.60 -30.82 -19.11
CA ASN A 183 2.51 -30.17 -19.81
C ASN A 183 1.94 -29.00 -18.96
N GLN A 184 1.11 -28.16 -19.57
CA GLN A 184 0.53 -26.98 -18.92
C GLN A 184 -0.12 -27.27 -17.55
N GLN A 185 -0.85 -28.39 -17.45
CA GLN A 185 -1.55 -28.77 -16.22
C GLN A 185 -0.56 -29.24 -15.14
N GLN A 186 0.45 -30.03 -15.53
CA GLN A 186 1.50 -30.49 -14.63
C GLN A 186 2.28 -29.30 -14.04
N PHE A 187 2.66 -28.35 -14.88
CA PHE A 187 3.30 -27.10 -14.44
C PHE A 187 2.47 -26.38 -13.38
N PHE A 188 1.18 -26.15 -13.65
CA PHE A 188 0.31 -25.46 -12.69
C PHE A 188 0.09 -26.26 -11.40
N ASP A 189 -0.04 -27.59 -11.48
CA ASP A 189 -0.23 -28.44 -10.30
C ASP A 189 1.04 -28.52 -9.43
N SER A 190 2.22 -28.59 -10.06
CA SER A 190 3.52 -28.57 -9.39
C SER A 190 3.75 -27.23 -8.69
N TRP A 191 3.61 -26.12 -9.43
CA TRP A 191 3.87 -24.79 -8.88
C TRP A 191 2.82 -24.30 -7.90
N PHE A 192 1.56 -24.72 -8.02
CA PHE A 192 0.57 -24.48 -6.96
C PHE A 192 1.04 -25.06 -5.63
N LYS A 193 1.59 -26.28 -5.61
CA LYS A 193 2.07 -26.92 -4.38
C LYS A 193 3.36 -26.29 -3.85
N ILE A 194 4.22 -25.80 -4.73
CA ILE A 194 5.54 -25.26 -4.38
C ILE A 194 5.43 -23.81 -3.91
N ALA A 195 4.71 -22.97 -4.65
CA ALA A 195 4.67 -21.52 -4.41
C ALA A 195 3.61 -21.13 -3.38
N VAL A 196 2.41 -21.72 -3.44
CA VAL A 196 1.29 -21.31 -2.57
C VAL A 196 1.48 -21.91 -1.16
N PRO A 197 1.41 -21.12 -0.07
CA PRO A 197 1.53 -21.64 1.28
C PRO A 197 0.51 -22.75 1.59
N GLU A 198 0.90 -23.77 2.37
CA GLU A 198 0.06 -24.94 2.66
C GLU A 198 -1.30 -24.55 3.27
N ALA A 199 -1.31 -23.63 4.23
CA ALA A 199 -2.53 -23.10 4.82
C ALA A 199 -3.47 -22.49 3.78
N THR A 200 -2.92 -21.70 2.83
CA THR A 200 -3.71 -21.13 1.74
C THR A 200 -4.21 -22.21 0.76
N GLN A 201 -3.44 -23.27 0.51
CA GLN A 201 -3.92 -24.39 -0.30
C GLN A 201 -5.13 -25.09 0.35
N GLU A 202 -5.17 -25.21 1.67
CA GLU A 202 -6.31 -25.76 2.41
C GLU A 202 -7.52 -24.81 2.35
N GLU A 203 -7.31 -23.52 2.61
CA GLU A 203 -8.36 -22.50 2.52
C GLU A 203 -9.00 -22.45 1.13
N ILE A 204 -8.18 -22.49 0.05
CA ILE A 204 -8.68 -22.52 -1.32
C ILE A 204 -9.53 -23.77 -1.59
N LYS A 205 -9.21 -24.93 -1.01
CA LYS A 205 -10.02 -26.15 -1.17
C LYS A 205 -11.37 -26.04 -0.48
N GLU A 206 -11.41 -25.39 0.69
CA GLU A 206 -12.61 -25.30 1.51
C GLU A 206 -13.53 -24.15 1.08
N GLN A 207 -12.95 -22.98 0.79
CA GLN A 207 -13.67 -21.71 0.62
C GLN A 207 -13.50 -21.11 -0.77
N GLY A 208 -12.54 -21.60 -1.55
CA GLY A 208 -12.14 -21.00 -2.82
C GLY A 208 -11.23 -19.79 -2.63
N ILE A 209 -10.80 -19.22 -3.75
CA ILE A 209 -9.98 -18.00 -3.77
C ILE A 209 -10.89 -16.79 -3.44
N PRO A 210 -10.48 -15.89 -2.52
CA PRO A 210 -11.30 -14.77 -2.06
C PRO A 210 -11.30 -13.62 -3.08
N PHE A 211 -11.86 -13.86 -4.27
CA PHE A 211 -11.98 -12.84 -5.30
C PHE A 211 -12.74 -11.61 -4.78
N GLY A 212 -12.24 -10.42 -5.09
CA GLY A 212 -12.81 -9.14 -4.66
C GLY A 212 -12.37 -8.66 -3.27
N LEU A 213 -11.63 -9.46 -2.51
CA LEU A 213 -11.13 -9.07 -1.18
C LEU A 213 -10.25 -7.81 -1.23
N TRP A 214 -9.31 -7.74 -2.18
CA TRP A 214 -8.45 -6.56 -2.36
C TRP A 214 -9.21 -5.31 -2.80
N ASP A 215 -10.33 -5.44 -3.51
CA ASP A 215 -11.19 -4.29 -3.82
C ASP A 215 -11.93 -3.81 -2.56
N ASN A 216 -12.33 -4.72 -1.65
CA ASN A 216 -12.91 -4.34 -0.36
C ASN A 216 -11.90 -3.62 0.55
N TYR A 217 -10.62 -4.03 0.54
CA TYR A 217 -9.58 -3.36 1.34
C TYR A 217 -9.36 -1.90 0.92
N ARG A 218 -9.64 -1.56 -0.34
CA ARG A 218 -9.53 -0.19 -0.88
C ARG A 218 -10.65 0.75 -0.42
N GLU A 219 -11.68 0.24 0.25
CA GLU A 219 -12.68 1.10 0.88
C GLU A 219 -12.04 2.00 1.93
N ARG A 220 -12.34 3.30 1.85
CA ARG A 220 -11.74 4.31 2.73
C ARG A 220 -12.72 4.76 3.79
N PHE A 221 -12.22 4.86 5.01
CA PHE A 221 -12.96 5.30 6.18
C PHE A 221 -12.26 6.49 6.81
N LYS A 222 -13.04 7.41 7.38
CA LYS A 222 -12.51 8.60 8.04
C LYS A 222 -12.29 8.30 9.51
N TYR A 223 -11.04 8.13 9.96
CA TYR A 223 -10.76 7.80 11.36
C TYR A 223 -9.40 8.30 11.86
N ARG A 224 -9.17 8.13 13.17
CA ARG A 224 -7.88 8.37 13.85
C ARG A 224 -7.73 7.43 15.05
N PHE A 225 -6.52 7.37 15.62
CA PHE A 225 -6.28 6.69 16.89
C PHE A 225 -6.40 7.68 18.06
N VAL A 226 -7.03 7.25 19.16
CA VAL A 226 -7.20 8.06 20.39
C VAL A 226 -6.72 7.26 21.59
N LEU A 227 -5.67 7.74 22.26
CA LEU A 227 -5.19 7.16 23.51
C LEU A 227 -6.11 7.58 24.66
N GLN A 228 -6.47 6.63 25.52
CA GLN A 228 -7.17 6.90 26.78
C GLN A 228 -6.28 6.48 27.96
N PRO A 229 -5.31 7.31 28.36
CA PRO A 229 -4.30 6.92 29.34
C PRO A 229 -4.87 6.86 30.78
N TYR A 230 -4.14 6.23 31.70
CA TYR A 230 -4.51 6.23 33.12
C TYR A 230 -4.29 7.59 33.81
N ASP A 231 -3.31 8.35 33.32
CA ASP A 231 -3.04 9.71 33.74
C ASP A 231 -2.94 10.62 32.49
N ASP A 232 -3.27 11.90 32.64
CA ASP A 232 -3.27 12.86 31.53
C ASP A 232 -1.86 13.20 31.00
N LYS A 233 -0.83 12.48 31.45
CA LYS A 233 0.57 12.75 31.10
C LYS A 233 0.99 12.00 29.84
N ASP A 234 0.43 10.82 29.60
CA ASP A 234 0.82 10.02 28.45
C ASP A 234 0.04 10.43 27.20
N LYS A 235 0.75 10.53 26.08
CA LYS A 235 0.22 10.97 24.79
C LYS A 235 1.03 10.37 23.65
N PHE A 236 0.42 10.28 22.47
CA PHE A 236 1.13 9.85 21.27
C PHE A 236 2.33 10.76 20.97
N THR A 237 3.45 10.11 20.64
CA THR A 237 4.69 10.75 20.18
C THR A 237 5.01 10.35 18.75
N PHE A 238 4.57 9.17 18.31
CA PHE A 238 4.75 8.68 16.96
C PHE A 238 3.67 7.65 16.61
N GLN A 239 3.26 7.62 15.33
CA GLN A 239 2.44 6.55 14.77
C GLN A 239 2.97 6.15 13.39
N SER A 240 3.18 4.87 13.16
CA SER A 240 3.36 4.30 11.81
C SER A 240 2.26 3.27 11.59
N VAL A 241 1.47 3.48 10.54
CA VAL A 241 0.27 2.66 10.27
C VAL A 241 0.35 2.14 8.85
N GLY A 242 0.36 0.83 8.71
CA GLY A 242 0.13 0.13 7.43
C GLY A 242 -1.33 -0.28 7.33
N TYR A 243 -1.90 -0.23 6.13
CA TYR A 243 -3.30 -0.52 5.86
C TYR A 243 -3.45 -1.75 4.95
N PHE A 244 -4.59 -2.45 5.02
CA PHE A 244 -4.84 -3.65 4.21
C PHE A 244 -4.89 -3.38 2.69
N ASN A 245 -5.11 -2.12 2.25
CA ASN A 245 -4.97 -1.75 0.84
C ASN A 245 -3.51 -1.54 0.40
N GLY A 246 -2.54 -1.83 1.25
CA GLY A 246 -1.12 -1.66 0.99
C GLY A 246 -0.60 -0.23 1.20
N GLU A 247 -1.44 0.77 1.47
CA GLU A 247 -0.94 2.10 1.83
C GLU A 247 -0.24 2.08 3.19
N ALA A 248 0.58 3.09 3.44
CA ALA A 248 1.22 3.30 4.74
C ALA A 248 1.46 4.78 5.00
N ASN A 249 1.29 5.19 6.26
CA ASN A 249 1.53 6.55 6.73
C ASN A 249 2.37 6.55 8.00
N LEU A 250 3.11 7.65 8.18
CA LEU A 250 3.87 7.96 9.37
C LEU A 250 3.44 9.35 9.88
N PHE A 251 3.16 9.44 11.18
CA PHE A 251 2.78 10.66 11.87
C PHE A 251 3.77 10.94 13.01
N TYR A 252 4.46 12.08 12.91
CA TYR A 252 5.31 12.61 13.97
C TYR A 252 4.51 13.55 14.89
N LEU A 253 5.11 13.96 16.01
CA LEU A 253 4.52 14.88 16.99
C LEU A 253 3.79 16.10 16.38
N PRO A 254 4.34 16.85 15.41
CA PRO A 254 3.64 17.98 14.81
C PRO A 254 2.35 17.59 14.08
N ASN A 255 2.32 16.43 13.42
CA ASN A 255 1.13 15.90 12.76
C ASN A 255 0.10 15.44 13.81
N LEU A 256 0.56 14.73 14.83
CA LEU A 256 -0.28 14.17 15.89
C LEU A 256 -0.95 15.25 16.74
N ASN A 257 -0.27 16.37 16.99
CA ASN A 257 -0.82 17.50 17.74
C ASN A 257 -2.01 18.17 17.04
N LYS A 258 -2.15 18.04 15.72
CA LYS A 258 -3.34 18.53 15.00
C LYS A 258 -4.57 17.67 15.31
N ASN A 259 -4.36 16.40 15.65
CA ASN A 259 -5.41 15.44 15.98
C ASN A 259 -6.46 15.31 14.88
N ASP A 260 -6.03 15.40 13.61
CA ASP A 260 -6.89 15.36 12.44
C ASP A 260 -7.36 13.93 12.13
N TYR A 261 -8.54 13.83 11.54
CA TYR A 261 -9.03 12.58 10.95
C TYR A 261 -8.44 12.36 9.56
N THR A 262 -8.08 11.12 9.24
CA THR A 262 -7.56 10.73 7.93
C THR A 262 -8.54 9.83 7.19
N LEU A 263 -8.57 9.93 5.86
CA LEU A 263 -9.43 9.10 5.00
C LEU A 263 -8.59 8.00 4.34
N VAL A 264 -8.54 6.84 4.97
CA VAL A 264 -7.60 5.75 4.66
C VAL A 264 -8.30 4.38 4.73
N GLY A 265 -7.65 3.34 4.21
CA GLY A 265 -8.13 1.96 4.36
C GLY A 265 -8.13 1.51 5.82
N ILE A 266 -8.71 0.34 6.11
CA ILE A 266 -8.64 -0.23 7.45
C ILE A 266 -7.18 -0.59 7.83
N PRO A 267 -6.77 -0.41 9.09
CA PRO A 267 -5.38 -0.66 9.49
C PRO A 267 -5.09 -2.16 9.50
N ASN A 268 -3.91 -2.53 9.01
CA ASN A 268 -3.33 -3.87 9.13
C ASN A 268 -2.42 -3.92 10.37
N ILE A 269 -1.45 -3.01 10.45
CA ILE A 269 -0.54 -2.91 11.58
C ILE A 269 -0.38 -1.45 12.01
N ALA A 270 -0.40 -1.21 13.32
CA ALA A 270 -0.12 0.09 13.91
C ALA A 270 1.03 -0.03 14.90
N LYS A 271 2.12 0.69 14.64
CA LYS A 271 3.23 0.91 15.56
C LYS A 271 3.03 2.25 16.24
N LEU A 272 2.76 2.22 17.53
CA LEU A 272 2.31 3.36 18.31
C LEU A 272 3.34 3.64 19.40
N SER A 273 3.90 4.85 19.40
CA SER A 273 4.73 5.35 20.50
C SER A 273 3.98 6.40 21.29
N PHE A 274 4.18 6.32 22.59
CA PHE A 274 3.66 7.23 23.59
C PHE A 274 4.82 7.95 24.29
N THR A 275 4.52 8.72 25.34
CA THR A 275 5.57 9.43 26.09
C THR A 275 6.40 8.45 26.93
N GLN A 276 5.78 7.39 27.43
CA GLN A 276 6.45 6.38 28.28
C GLN A 276 6.61 5.03 27.60
N TYR A 277 5.63 4.64 26.78
CA TYR A 277 5.52 3.28 26.26
C TYR A 277 5.46 3.24 24.74
N ASN A 278 5.60 2.05 24.18
CA ASN A 278 5.45 1.75 22.78
C ASN A 278 4.73 0.42 22.62
N THR A 279 3.98 0.27 21.54
CA THR A 279 3.30 -0.98 21.22
C THR A 279 3.12 -1.15 19.73
N ASP A 280 3.13 -2.40 19.29
CA ASP A 280 2.77 -2.81 17.93
C ASP A 280 1.48 -3.63 18.00
N ILE A 281 0.52 -3.30 17.15
CA ILE A 281 -0.81 -3.89 17.11
C ILE A 281 -1.08 -4.40 15.69
N GLU A 282 -1.33 -5.69 15.54
CA GLU A 282 -1.86 -6.31 14.32
C GLU A 282 -3.38 -6.43 14.41
N PHE A 283 -4.06 -6.10 13.32
CA PHE A 283 -5.51 -6.14 13.22
C PHE A 283 -5.98 -7.34 12.39
N ASN A 284 -7.21 -7.78 12.62
CA ASN A 284 -7.87 -8.78 11.78
C ASN A 284 -8.74 -8.08 10.74
N ASP A 285 -8.47 -8.34 9.47
CA ASP A 285 -9.13 -7.73 8.33
C ASP A 285 -10.66 -7.91 8.34
N GLN A 286 -11.16 -9.12 8.62
CA GLN A 286 -12.58 -9.45 8.64
C GLN A 286 -13.32 -8.70 9.74
N GLU A 287 -12.77 -8.67 10.96
CA GLU A 287 -13.33 -7.89 12.07
C GLU A 287 -13.33 -6.41 11.73
N MET A 288 -12.22 -5.88 11.22
CA MET A 288 -12.12 -4.46 10.89
C MET A 288 -13.09 -4.05 9.77
N LEU A 289 -13.16 -4.80 8.67
CA LEU A 289 -14.13 -4.53 7.60
C LEU A 289 -15.57 -4.59 8.13
N SER A 290 -15.90 -5.61 8.94
CA SER A 290 -17.24 -5.75 9.50
C SER A 290 -17.61 -4.55 10.38
N VAL A 291 -16.74 -4.21 11.34
CA VAL A 291 -16.98 -3.12 12.30
C VAL A 291 -17.08 -1.77 11.60
N PHE A 292 -16.15 -1.47 10.69
CA PHE A 292 -16.12 -0.19 9.99
C PHE A 292 -17.32 -0.04 9.04
N LYS A 293 -17.69 -1.09 8.30
CA LYS A 293 -18.89 -1.07 7.44
C LYS A 293 -20.17 -0.92 8.24
N GLU A 294 -20.28 -1.60 9.38
CA GLU A 294 -21.43 -1.47 10.28
C GLU A 294 -21.60 -0.04 10.79
N LEU A 295 -20.52 0.54 11.33
CA LEU A 295 -20.54 1.91 11.84
C LEU A 295 -20.78 2.94 10.73
N GLN A 296 -20.18 2.77 9.55
CA GLN A 296 -20.40 3.65 8.40
C GLN A 296 -21.85 3.59 7.88
N SER A 297 -22.48 2.41 7.94
CA SER A 297 -23.88 2.22 7.55
C SER A 297 -24.84 2.89 8.53
N LYS A 298 -24.59 2.74 9.84
CA LYS A 298 -25.40 3.36 10.90
C LYS A 298 -25.19 4.87 11.00
N HIS A 299 -23.96 5.34 10.78
CA HIS A 299 -23.55 6.74 10.92
C HIS A 299 -22.86 7.27 9.64
N PRO A 300 -23.60 7.47 8.53
CA PRO A 300 -22.99 7.86 7.26
C PRO A 300 -22.19 9.17 7.35
N ASN A 301 -20.97 9.15 6.80
CA ASN A 301 -20.03 10.27 6.75
C ASN A 301 -19.51 10.76 8.12
N LYS A 302 -19.83 10.07 9.21
CA LYS A 302 -19.28 10.39 10.52
C LYS A 302 -17.90 9.78 10.70
N PRO A 303 -16.94 10.53 11.27
CA PRO A 303 -15.62 9.98 11.53
C PRO A 303 -15.63 9.01 12.71
N MET A 304 -14.67 8.09 12.75
CA MET A 304 -14.52 7.09 13.80
C MET A 304 -13.25 7.31 14.61
N ASP A 305 -13.25 6.92 15.88
CA ASP A 305 -12.06 6.88 16.72
C ASP A 305 -11.72 5.42 17.03
N ILE A 306 -10.50 4.98 16.72
CA ILE A 306 -9.95 3.74 17.27
C ILE A 306 -9.40 4.09 18.66
N LEU A 307 -10.14 3.71 19.69
CA LEU A 307 -9.76 3.94 21.08
C LEU A 307 -8.69 2.93 21.49
N VAL A 308 -7.57 3.43 21.99
CA VAL A 308 -6.43 2.65 22.50
C VAL A 308 -6.36 2.84 24.00
N VAL A 309 -6.70 1.81 24.76
CA VAL A 309 -6.84 1.89 26.23
C VAL A 309 -5.80 0.98 26.88
N PRO A 310 -4.76 1.50 27.54
CA PRO A 310 -3.81 0.67 28.26
C PRO A 310 -4.50 -0.11 29.38
N THR A 311 -4.07 -1.35 29.57
CA THR A 311 -4.44 -2.18 30.72
C THR A 311 -3.50 -1.92 31.89
N PHE A 312 -3.83 -2.43 33.07
CA PHE A 312 -3.13 -2.12 34.32
C PHE A 312 -1.61 -2.33 34.18
N MET A 313 -0.84 -1.28 34.53
CA MET A 313 0.62 -1.19 34.37
C MET A 313 1.12 -1.29 32.92
N TYR A 314 0.30 -0.90 31.93
CA TYR A 314 0.66 -0.88 30.51
C TYR A 314 1.20 -2.24 30.02
N LYS A 315 0.61 -3.35 30.49
CA LYS A 315 1.02 -4.70 30.06
C LYS A 315 0.46 -5.11 28.71
N ASP A 316 -0.64 -4.48 28.32
CA ASP A 316 -1.45 -4.78 27.14
C ASP A 316 -2.37 -3.59 26.83
N PHE A 317 -3.06 -3.60 25.69
CA PHE A 317 -4.01 -2.58 25.28
C PHE A 317 -5.36 -3.19 24.90
N LYS A 318 -6.44 -2.52 25.33
CA LYS A 318 -7.81 -2.76 24.87
C LYS A 318 -8.15 -1.83 23.72
N LEU A 319 -8.71 -2.38 22.66
CA LEU A 319 -9.12 -1.61 21.49
C LEU A 319 -10.63 -1.64 21.29
N SER A 320 -11.17 -0.52 20.85
CA SER A 320 -12.56 -0.43 20.39
C SER A 320 -12.68 0.64 19.31
N VAL A 321 -13.70 0.53 18.47
CA VAL A 321 -14.01 1.56 17.46
C VAL A 321 -15.25 2.31 17.92
N LYS A 322 -15.11 3.63 18.03
CA LYS A 322 -16.19 4.52 18.42
C LYS A 322 -16.65 5.35 17.22
N CYS A 323 -17.96 5.49 17.06
CA CYS A 323 -18.58 6.45 16.16
C CYS A 323 -19.77 7.10 16.88
N GLU A 324 -19.77 8.44 17.01
CA GLU A 324 -20.75 9.16 17.82
C GLU A 324 -20.84 8.58 19.26
N ASP A 325 -21.99 8.03 19.67
CA ASP A 325 -22.19 7.41 20.99
C ASP A 325 -22.00 5.87 20.98
N GLU A 326 -21.81 5.26 19.82
CA GLU A 326 -21.68 3.82 19.66
C GLU A 326 -20.21 3.39 19.76
N ILE A 327 -19.96 2.34 20.54
CA ILE A 327 -18.62 1.78 20.76
C ILE A 327 -18.69 0.27 20.53
N ILE A 328 -17.86 -0.23 19.62
CA ILE A 328 -17.73 -1.65 19.31
C ILE A 328 -16.34 -2.13 19.76
N PRO A 329 -16.24 -2.97 20.80
CA PRO A 329 -14.98 -3.58 21.20
C PRO A 329 -14.41 -4.48 20.09
N LEU A 330 -13.10 -4.39 19.85
CA LEU A 330 -12.40 -5.33 18.98
C LEU A 330 -11.97 -6.55 19.81
N THR A 331 -11.89 -7.72 19.16
CA THR A 331 -11.63 -9.00 19.83
C THR A 331 -10.61 -9.88 19.13
N LYS A 332 -10.29 -9.62 17.86
CA LYS A 332 -9.40 -10.44 17.04
C LYS A 332 -8.04 -9.80 16.74
N TYR A 333 -7.77 -8.62 17.29
CA TYR A 333 -6.46 -7.97 17.18
C TYR A 333 -5.41 -8.67 18.06
N LYS A 334 -4.14 -8.40 17.77
CA LYS A 334 -2.99 -8.91 18.52
C LYS A 334 -2.03 -7.79 18.88
N VAL A 335 -1.85 -7.56 20.18
CA VAL A 335 -0.77 -6.71 20.71
C VAL A 335 0.51 -7.54 20.73
N LYS A 336 1.51 -7.16 19.93
CA LYS A 336 2.79 -7.89 19.85
C LYS A 336 3.64 -7.74 21.10
N GLY A 337 3.48 -6.62 21.80
CA GLY A 337 4.18 -6.34 23.03
C GLY A 337 4.01 -4.88 23.47
N VAL A 338 4.46 -4.62 24.69
CA VAL A 338 4.60 -3.27 25.23
C VAL A 338 6.01 -3.11 25.78
N TRP A 339 6.69 -2.03 25.39
CA TRP A 339 8.05 -1.72 25.84
C TRP A 339 8.23 -0.23 26.11
N GLY A 340 9.26 0.10 26.90
CA GLY A 340 9.38 1.42 27.52
C GLY A 340 8.85 1.43 28.96
N GLY A 341 9.09 2.55 29.65
CA GLY A 341 8.87 2.70 31.09
C GLY A 341 10.01 3.45 31.76
#